data_AF-X0SU04-F1
#
_entry.id   AF-X0SU04-F1
#
_cell.length_a   1.000
_cell.length_b   1.000
_cell.length_c   1.000
_cell.angle_alpha   90.00
_cell.angle_beta   90.00
_cell.angle_gamma   90.00
#
_symmetry.space_group_name_H-M   'P 1'
#
loop_
_entity.id
_entity.type
_entity.pdbx_description
1 polymer ?
#
loop_
_entity_poly.entity_id
_entity_poly.type
_entity_poly.pdbx_seq_one_letter_code
_entity_poly.pdbx_strand_id
1 'polypeptide(L)'
;MWGKLLIGSLLVLAAASEESRNAVERCLSAIDNPPPYRVSGPSVSIIIPTYNEEKFLPPLLASINNQTYSPIEVVVADCSTDSTPDIARSAGAVVVTSPKSCPAVARNDGANGSSGEILIFMDADCVPSHDFTERLVSALQNGAALAHGTDVLYDNMVLSTVMSPWRWWKPRAYTTGRGVAVWRDTFFAIGGYDESCDPMLDCREDLMF
;
A
#
# COMPACT_ATOMS: atom_id res chain seq x y z
N MET A 1 24.89 -44.62 -1.19
CA MET A 1 25.33 -43.29 -0.68
C MET A 1 25.02 -42.27 -1.77
N TRP A 2 23.76 -41.87 -2.02
CA TRP A 2 22.99 -40.85 -1.26
C TRP A 2 23.94 -39.86 -0.55
N GLY A 3 24.05 -38.60 -0.93
CA GLY A 3 23.03 -37.70 -1.46
C GLY A 3 22.88 -36.56 -0.47
N LYS A 4 23.83 -35.61 -0.47
CA LYS A 4 23.82 -34.41 0.37
C LYS A 4 24.79 -33.40 -0.24
N LEU A 5 24.39 -32.66 -1.28
CA LEU A 5 25.01 -31.35 -1.57
C LEU A 5 24.25 -30.48 -2.59
N LEU A 6 23.01 -30.83 -2.97
CA LEU A 6 22.21 -30.05 -3.94
C LEU A 6 20.85 -29.58 -3.40
N ILE A 7 20.61 -29.73 -2.09
CA ILE A 7 19.31 -29.42 -1.48
C ILE A 7 19.24 -27.95 -0.98
N GLY A 8 20.37 -27.27 -0.77
CA GLY A 8 20.40 -25.91 -0.22
C GLY A 8 19.99 -24.81 -1.19
N SER A 9 20.41 -24.89 -2.45
CA SER A 9 20.18 -23.82 -3.44
C SER A 9 18.88 -24.00 -4.24
N LEU A 10 18.33 -25.21 -4.26
CA LEU A 10 17.04 -25.50 -4.91
C LEU A 10 15.84 -25.31 -3.99
N LEU A 11 15.99 -25.45 -2.65
CA LEU A 11 14.88 -25.20 -1.74
C LEU A 11 14.49 -23.72 -1.60
N VAL A 12 15.45 -22.80 -1.81
CA VAL A 12 15.18 -21.34 -1.73
C VAL A 12 14.40 -20.85 -2.96
N LEU A 13 14.40 -21.61 -4.06
CA LEU A 13 13.59 -21.31 -5.24
C LEU A 13 12.16 -21.88 -5.17
N ALA A 14 11.79 -22.65 -4.14
CA ALA A 14 10.53 -23.40 -4.10
C ALA A 14 9.45 -22.84 -3.16
N ALA A 15 9.47 -21.54 -2.82
CA ALA A 15 8.42 -20.97 -1.95
C ALA A 15 7.83 -19.61 -2.41
N ALA A 16 8.24 -19.06 -3.55
CA ALA A 16 7.38 -18.17 -4.30
C ALA A 16 6.60 -19.03 -5.28
N SER A 17 5.27 -19.12 -5.13
CA SER A 17 4.42 -19.75 -6.13
C SER A 17 4.75 -19.18 -7.52
N GLU A 18 4.62 -19.99 -8.57
CA GLU A 18 4.82 -19.54 -9.96
C GLU A 18 3.96 -18.30 -10.26
N GLU A 19 2.77 -18.22 -9.65
CA GLU A 19 1.88 -17.04 -9.66
C GLU A 19 2.52 -15.79 -9.05
N SER A 20 3.22 -15.91 -7.92
CA SER A 20 3.91 -14.78 -7.27
C SER A 20 5.08 -14.27 -8.11
N ARG A 21 5.87 -15.16 -8.73
CA ARG A 21 6.95 -14.76 -9.64
C ARG A 21 6.42 -14.05 -10.87
N ASN A 22 5.37 -14.62 -11.48
CA ASN A 22 4.71 -14.02 -12.63
C ASN A 22 4.04 -12.69 -12.28
N ALA A 23 3.54 -12.51 -11.05
CA ALA A 23 3.01 -11.23 -10.58
C ALA A 23 4.12 -10.17 -10.44
N VAL A 24 5.28 -10.54 -9.87
CA VAL A 24 6.45 -9.65 -9.76
C VAL A 24 6.94 -9.23 -11.15
N GLU A 25 7.15 -10.18 -12.06
CA GLU A 25 7.61 -9.89 -13.42
C GLU A 25 6.60 -9.03 -14.19
N ARG A 26 5.29 -9.21 -13.99
CA ARG A 26 4.25 -8.34 -14.57
C ARG A 26 4.28 -6.92 -14.00
N CYS A 27 4.52 -6.76 -12.70
CA CYS A 27 4.64 -5.43 -12.09
C CYS A 27 5.89 -4.71 -12.61
N LEU A 28 7.03 -5.39 -12.64
CA LEU A 28 8.29 -4.81 -13.13
C LEU A 28 8.24 -4.46 -14.62
N SER A 29 7.71 -5.35 -15.46
CA SER A 29 7.61 -5.09 -16.91
C SER A 29 6.61 -3.96 -17.27
N ALA A 30 5.61 -3.72 -16.41
CA ALA A 30 4.68 -2.60 -16.55
C ALA A 30 5.27 -1.25 -16.15
N ILE A 31 6.34 -1.22 -15.33
CA ILE A 31 7.10 0.01 -15.05
C ILE A 31 7.78 0.50 -16.34
N ASP A 32 8.35 -0.44 -17.12
CA ASP A 32 9.02 -0.12 -18.38
C ASP A 32 8.04 0.11 -19.54
N ASN A 33 6.83 -0.48 -19.48
CA ASN A 33 5.80 -0.39 -20.51
C ASN A 33 4.42 -0.12 -19.89
N PRO A 34 4.03 1.15 -19.69
CA PRO A 34 2.76 1.48 -19.07
C PRO A 34 1.58 1.01 -19.94
N PRO A 35 0.46 0.62 -19.30
CA PRO A 35 -0.74 0.17 -20.02
C PRO A 35 -1.28 1.28 -20.96
N PRO A 36 -1.82 0.92 -22.13
CA PRO A 36 -2.18 1.89 -23.17
C PRO A 36 -3.50 2.64 -22.88
N TYR A 37 -4.11 2.42 -21.71
CA TYR A 37 -5.42 2.98 -21.36
C TYR A 37 -5.40 3.58 -19.96
N ARG A 38 -6.35 4.50 -19.73
CA ARG A 38 -6.70 5.01 -18.40
C ARG A 38 -8.20 4.98 -18.19
N VAL A 39 -8.63 4.54 -17.01
CA VAL A 39 -10.00 4.58 -16.53
C VAL A 39 -10.19 5.74 -15.55
N SER A 40 -11.41 6.27 -15.46
CA SER A 40 -11.78 7.35 -14.54
C SER A 40 -13.11 7.02 -13.85
N GLY A 41 -13.40 7.69 -12.74
CA GLY A 41 -14.59 7.46 -11.90
C GLY A 41 -14.59 8.41 -10.70
N PRO A 42 -15.04 7.96 -9.51
CA PRO A 42 -14.97 8.76 -8.29
C PRO A 42 -13.55 9.28 -8.01
N SER A 43 -13.44 10.46 -7.44
CA SER A 43 -12.14 11.02 -7.07
C SER A 43 -11.43 10.14 -6.03
N VAL A 44 -10.12 9.93 -6.20
CA VAL A 44 -9.30 9.06 -5.33
C VAL A 44 -8.16 9.85 -4.70
N SER A 45 -7.98 9.67 -3.39
CA SER A 45 -6.79 10.10 -2.66
C SER A 45 -6.03 8.88 -2.13
N ILE A 46 -4.76 8.75 -2.52
CA ILE A 46 -3.83 7.79 -1.92
C ILE A 46 -3.11 8.49 -0.77
N ILE A 47 -3.29 7.96 0.44
CA ILE A 47 -2.72 8.49 1.68
C ILE A 47 -1.54 7.61 2.09
N ILE A 48 -0.39 8.23 2.24
CA ILE A 48 0.89 7.58 2.53
C ILE A 48 1.45 8.13 3.84
N PRO A 49 1.37 7.39 4.96
CA PRO A 49 2.07 7.77 6.18
C PRO A 49 3.58 7.56 5.99
N THR A 50 4.39 8.54 6.38
CA THR A 50 5.86 8.47 6.22
C THR A 50 6.63 8.89 7.47
N TYR A 51 7.73 8.18 7.72
CA TYR A 51 8.76 8.54 8.69
C TYR A 51 10.14 8.03 8.23
N ASN A 52 10.95 8.94 7.72
CA ASN A 52 12.27 8.72 7.13
C ASN A 52 12.29 7.69 5.98
N GLU A 53 11.47 7.95 4.96
CA GLU A 53 11.19 7.05 3.84
C GLU A 53 11.82 7.53 2.51
N GLU A 54 12.86 8.36 2.56
CA GLU A 54 13.44 9.02 1.37
C GLU A 54 13.91 8.03 0.28
N LYS A 55 14.20 6.78 0.66
CA LYS A 55 14.62 5.70 -0.25
C LYS A 55 13.45 4.94 -0.87
N PHE A 56 12.34 4.80 -0.16
CA PHE A 56 11.24 3.92 -0.52
C PHE A 56 10.09 4.68 -1.20
N LEU A 57 9.91 5.94 -0.83
CA LEU A 57 8.87 6.79 -1.39
C LEU A 57 8.99 7.00 -2.92
N PRO A 58 10.17 7.23 -3.53
CA PRO A 58 10.23 7.49 -4.97
C PRO A 58 9.72 6.34 -5.86
N PRO A 59 10.09 5.06 -5.62
CA PRO A 59 9.49 3.92 -6.35
C PRO A 59 7.96 3.85 -6.26
N LEU A 60 7.41 4.10 -5.07
CA LEU A 60 5.96 4.12 -4.87
C LEU A 60 5.30 5.23 -5.70
N LEU A 61 5.81 6.46 -5.62
CA LEU A 61 5.28 7.61 -6.36
C LEU A 61 5.32 7.38 -7.87
N ALA A 62 6.40 6.78 -8.38
CA ALA A 62 6.51 6.38 -9.78
C ALA A 62 5.45 5.34 -10.17
N SER A 63 5.20 4.33 -9.32
CA SER A 63 4.16 3.33 -9.55
C SER A 63 2.75 3.93 -9.53
N ILE A 64 2.46 4.86 -8.61
CA ILE A 64 1.18 5.58 -8.55
C ILE A 64 0.95 6.39 -9.83
N ASN A 65 1.96 7.10 -10.34
CA ASN A 65 1.85 7.87 -11.56
C ASN A 65 1.57 7.01 -12.81
N ASN A 66 1.94 5.72 -12.75
CA ASN A 66 1.74 4.72 -13.80
C ASN A 66 0.49 3.85 -13.62
N GLN A 67 -0.40 4.19 -12.68
CA GLN A 67 -1.68 3.49 -12.53
C GLN A 67 -2.58 3.66 -13.77
N THR A 68 -3.42 2.67 -14.03
CA THR A 68 -4.50 2.75 -15.03
C THR A 68 -5.61 3.69 -14.59
N TYR A 69 -5.71 4.01 -13.30
CA TYR A 69 -6.72 4.92 -12.77
C TYR A 69 -6.24 6.38 -12.78
N SER A 70 -7.07 7.32 -13.22
CA SER A 70 -6.73 8.74 -13.24
C SER A 70 -7.97 9.64 -13.19
N PRO A 71 -7.93 10.80 -12.49
CA PRO A 71 -6.82 11.32 -11.69
C PRO A 71 -6.67 10.64 -10.33
N ILE A 72 -5.47 10.74 -9.74
CA ILE A 72 -5.17 10.30 -8.37
C ILE A 72 -4.52 11.48 -7.63
N GLU A 73 -5.09 11.87 -6.49
CA GLU A 73 -4.44 12.76 -5.54
C GLU A 73 -3.50 11.93 -4.65
N VAL A 74 -2.27 12.38 -4.46
CA VAL A 74 -1.33 11.75 -3.52
C VAL A 74 -1.13 12.65 -2.33
N VAL A 75 -1.40 12.12 -1.14
CA VAL A 75 -1.25 12.83 0.14
C VAL A 75 -0.24 12.08 1.00
N VAL A 76 0.88 12.73 1.30
CA VAL A 76 1.93 12.21 2.17
C VAL A 76 1.79 12.85 3.54
N ALA A 77 1.47 12.04 4.55
CA ALA A 77 1.38 12.48 5.93
C ALA A 77 2.69 12.18 6.65
N ASP A 78 3.48 13.23 6.90
CA ASP A 78 4.90 13.11 7.19
C ASP A 78 5.29 13.69 8.55
N CYS A 79 6.21 13.00 9.22
CA CYS A 79 6.90 13.48 10.42
C CYS A 79 8.42 13.24 10.33
N SER A 80 8.94 13.17 9.10
CA SER A 80 10.32 12.79 8.82
C SER A 80 11.31 13.91 9.15
N THR A 81 12.56 13.51 9.37
CA THR A 81 13.70 14.43 9.57
C THR A 81 14.68 14.43 8.41
N ASP A 82 14.46 13.55 7.44
CA ASP A 82 15.26 13.40 6.22
C ASP A 82 14.59 14.12 5.03
N SER A 83 14.97 13.76 3.79
CA SER A 83 14.49 14.43 2.58
C SER A 83 13.09 14.00 2.13
N THR A 84 12.42 13.11 2.87
CA THR A 84 11.11 12.53 2.49
C THR A 84 10.06 13.57 2.06
N PRO A 85 9.76 14.64 2.83
CA PRO A 85 8.73 15.60 2.45
C PRO A 85 9.11 16.42 1.21
N ASP A 86 10.40 16.67 0.98
CA ASP A 86 10.85 17.41 -0.20
C ASP A 86 10.77 16.56 -1.47
N ILE A 87 11.07 15.25 -1.37
CA ILE A 87 10.84 14.28 -2.43
C ILE A 87 9.35 14.22 -2.79
N ALA A 88 8.47 14.12 -1.78
CA ALA A 88 7.02 14.09 -1.98
C ALA A 88 6.51 15.33 -2.74
N ARG A 89 6.88 16.53 -2.28
CA ARG A 89 6.50 17.80 -2.94
C ARG A 89 7.01 17.88 -4.37
N SER A 90 8.25 17.45 -4.60
CA SER A 90 8.87 17.48 -5.93
C SER A 90 8.16 16.57 -6.93
N ALA A 91 7.52 15.50 -6.44
CA ALA A 91 6.70 14.61 -7.25
C ALA A 91 5.23 15.09 -7.42
N GLY A 92 4.88 16.26 -6.86
CA GLY A 92 3.53 16.83 -6.95
C GLY A 92 2.55 16.32 -5.89
N ALA A 93 3.02 15.60 -4.86
CA ALA A 93 2.18 15.18 -3.74
C ALA A 93 1.86 16.35 -2.80
N VAL A 94 0.69 16.29 -2.16
CA VAL A 94 0.33 17.15 -1.04
C VAL A 94 1.02 16.59 0.21
N VAL A 95 1.77 17.42 0.93
CA VAL A 95 2.41 17.01 2.19
C VAL A 95 1.66 17.61 3.37
N VAL A 96 1.15 16.73 4.23
CA VAL A 96 0.51 17.06 5.50
C VAL A 96 1.52 16.76 6.62
N THR A 97 1.69 17.69 7.55
CA THR A 97 2.54 17.47 8.73
C THR A 97 1.79 16.65 9.76
N SER A 98 2.34 15.49 10.13
CA SER A 98 1.88 14.69 11.25
C SER A 98 2.68 15.06 12.51
N PRO A 99 2.03 15.25 13.68
CA PRO A 99 2.71 15.69 14.90
C PRO A 99 3.54 14.59 15.56
N LYS A 100 3.34 13.32 15.18
CA LYS A 100 3.97 12.14 15.81
C LYS A 100 4.25 11.05 14.78
N SER A 101 5.33 10.30 15.00
CA SER A 101 5.64 9.06 14.27
C SER A 101 4.73 7.92 14.72
N CYS A 102 3.43 8.04 14.44
CA CYS A 102 2.41 7.01 14.65
C CYS A 102 1.62 6.86 13.35
N PRO A 103 1.58 5.67 12.72
CA PRO A 103 0.96 5.57 11.40
C PRO A 103 -0.57 5.69 11.44
N ALA A 104 -1.24 5.32 12.54
CA ALA A 104 -2.66 5.64 12.74
C ALA A 104 -2.95 7.16 12.69
N VAL A 105 -2.17 7.95 13.46
CA VAL A 105 -2.26 9.43 13.47
C VAL A 105 -1.97 9.98 12.07
N ALA A 106 -0.90 9.52 11.42
CA ALA A 106 -0.54 9.98 10.08
C ALA A 106 -1.61 9.63 9.03
N ARG A 107 -2.23 8.45 9.10
CA ARG A 107 -3.35 8.09 8.20
C ARG A 107 -4.57 8.98 8.42
N ASN A 108 -4.92 9.27 9.67
CA ASN A 108 -6.01 10.20 9.99
C ASN A 108 -5.70 11.63 9.50
N ASP A 109 -4.49 12.13 9.74
CA ASP A 109 -4.05 13.45 9.28
C ASP A 109 -4.06 13.54 7.75
N GLY A 110 -3.55 12.52 7.07
CA GLY A 110 -3.60 12.41 5.62
C GLY A 110 -5.04 12.36 5.08
N ALA A 111 -5.93 11.62 5.75
CA ALA A 111 -7.35 11.59 5.40
C ALA A 111 -7.99 12.98 5.51
N ASN A 112 -7.73 13.69 6.62
CA ASN A 112 -8.21 15.06 6.82
C ASN A 112 -7.65 16.06 5.79
N GLY A 113 -6.42 15.87 5.35
CA GLY A 113 -5.77 16.72 4.34
C GLY A 113 -6.05 16.34 2.88
N SER A 114 -6.92 15.37 2.63
CA SER A 114 -7.22 14.84 1.29
C SER A 114 -8.61 15.20 0.78
N SER A 115 -8.83 15.16 -0.53
CA SER A 115 -10.08 15.63 -1.17
C SER A 115 -10.93 14.56 -1.88
N GLY A 116 -10.39 13.36 -2.10
CA GLY A 116 -11.03 12.31 -2.90
C GLY A 116 -12.20 11.60 -2.21
N GLU A 117 -13.24 11.26 -2.96
CA GLU A 117 -14.39 10.48 -2.50
C GLU A 117 -14.01 9.08 -1.98
N ILE A 118 -12.94 8.50 -2.53
CA ILE A 118 -12.36 7.23 -2.09
C ILE A 118 -10.99 7.50 -1.49
N LEU A 119 -10.76 6.95 -0.30
CA LEU A 119 -9.46 6.92 0.37
C LEU A 119 -8.80 5.59 0.15
N ILE A 120 -7.51 5.61 -0.22
CA ILE A 120 -6.66 4.43 -0.29
C ILE A 120 -5.45 4.65 0.60
N PHE A 121 -5.30 3.85 1.65
CA PHE A 121 -4.14 3.92 2.54
C PHE A 121 -3.04 2.98 2.04
N MET A 122 -1.81 3.47 1.92
CA MET A 122 -0.68 2.69 1.40
C MET A 122 0.62 3.08 2.12
N ASP A 123 1.42 2.09 2.51
CA ASP A 123 2.71 2.34 3.16
C ASP A 123 3.77 2.74 2.10
N ALA A 124 4.80 3.48 2.50
CA ALA A 124 5.81 4.04 1.59
C ALA A 124 6.73 2.98 0.93
N ASP A 125 6.85 1.80 1.53
CA ASP A 125 7.66 0.66 1.07
C ASP A 125 6.91 -0.26 0.10
N CYS A 126 5.76 0.18 -0.41
CA CYS A 126 4.89 -0.59 -1.27
C CYS A 126 5.11 -0.27 -2.76
N VAL A 127 5.06 -1.29 -3.61
CA VAL A 127 4.96 -1.11 -5.07
C VAL A 127 3.69 -1.80 -5.57
N PRO A 128 2.60 -1.06 -5.84
CA PRO A 128 1.35 -1.64 -6.33
C PRO A 128 1.44 -2.07 -7.80
N SER A 129 0.60 -3.01 -8.22
CA SER A 129 0.40 -3.34 -9.64
C SER A 129 -0.23 -2.15 -10.40
N HIS A 130 -0.04 -2.06 -11.71
CA HIS A 130 -0.53 -0.93 -12.51
C HIS A 130 -2.07 -0.77 -12.50
N ASP A 131 -2.81 -1.85 -12.29
CA ASP A 131 -4.28 -1.90 -12.23
C ASP A 131 -4.82 -1.85 -10.78
N PHE A 132 -3.96 -1.64 -9.80
CA PHE A 132 -4.28 -1.78 -8.39
C PHE A 132 -5.40 -0.83 -7.95
N THR A 133 -5.26 0.45 -8.27
CA THR A 133 -6.24 1.49 -7.92
C THR A 133 -7.59 1.21 -8.60
N GLU A 134 -7.55 0.86 -9.90
CA GLU A 134 -8.74 0.50 -10.66
C GLU A 134 -9.51 -0.67 -10.02
N ARG A 135 -8.79 -1.72 -9.61
CA ARG A 135 -9.41 -2.89 -8.96
C ARG A 135 -10.06 -2.55 -7.63
N LEU A 136 -9.43 -1.71 -6.82
CA LEU A 136 -9.98 -1.27 -5.53
C LEU A 136 -11.22 -0.41 -5.70
N VAL A 137 -11.18 0.56 -6.62
CA VAL A 137 -12.33 1.41 -6.93
C VAL A 137 -13.48 0.57 -7.48
N SER A 138 -13.20 -0.35 -8.40
CA SER A 138 -14.21 -1.26 -8.96
C SER A 138 -14.89 -2.11 -7.89
N ALA A 139 -14.13 -2.65 -6.92
CA ALA A 139 -14.71 -3.41 -5.82
C ALA A 139 -15.69 -2.56 -4.97
N LEU A 140 -15.32 -1.32 -4.63
CA LEU A 140 -16.19 -0.40 -3.89
C LEU A 140 -17.45 -0.01 -4.68
N GLN A 141 -17.30 0.29 -5.97
CA GLN A 141 -18.44 0.61 -6.85
C GLN A 141 -19.41 -0.57 -7.02
N ASN A 142 -18.90 -1.81 -6.91
CA ASN A 142 -19.70 -3.03 -6.93
C ASN A 142 -20.31 -3.40 -5.56
N GLY A 143 -20.31 -2.47 -4.60
CA GLY A 143 -21.03 -2.60 -3.33
C GLY A 143 -20.20 -3.13 -2.17
N ALA A 144 -18.88 -3.26 -2.31
CA ALA A 144 -18.02 -3.52 -1.16
C ALA A 144 -17.98 -2.28 -0.24
N ALA A 145 -18.11 -2.49 1.09
CA ALA A 145 -17.94 -1.42 2.07
C ALA A 145 -16.46 -1.03 2.26
N LEU A 146 -15.57 -2.01 2.09
CA LEU A 146 -14.12 -1.87 2.16
C LEU A 146 -13.49 -2.82 1.14
N ALA A 147 -12.45 -2.36 0.44
CA ALA A 147 -11.63 -3.19 -0.44
C ALA A 147 -10.20 -3.23 0.08
N HIS A 148 -9.51 -4.35 -0.08
CA HIS A 148 -8.13 -4.50 0.41
C HIS A 148 -7.25 -5.10 -0.69
N GLY A 149 -6.22 -4.35 -1.07
CA GLY A 149 -5.24 -4.75 -2.05
C GLY A 149 -4.30 -5.79 -1.46
N THR A 150 -4.20 -6.94 -2.12
CA THR A 150 -3.32 -8.01 -1.64
C THR A 150 -2.09 -8.21 -2.50
N ASP A 151 -2.01 -7.52 -3.63
CA ASP A 151 -0.92 -7.64 -4.60
C ASP A 151 0.07 -6.47 -4.41
N VAL A 152 0.56 -6.35 -3.18
CA VAL A 152 1.57 -5.37 -2.77
C VAL A 152 2.88 -6.12 -2.57
N LEU A 153 3.88 -5.82 -3.39
CA LEU A 153 5.18 -6.51 -3.35
C LEU A 153 6.08 -5.85 -2.30
N TYR A 154 6.75 -6.68 -1.49
CA TYR A 154 7.82 -6.24 -0.60
C TYR A 154 9.13 -6.14 -1.38
N ASP A 155 9.99 -5.17 -1.06
CA ASP A 155 11.35 -5.04 -1.59
C ASP A 155 12.25 -6.26 -1.25
N ASN A 156 11.82 -7.13 -0.31
CA ASN A 156 12.50 -8.37 0.04
C ASN A 156 11.68 -9.63 -0.32
N MET A 157 12.15 -10.38 -1.32
CA MET A 157 11.56 -11.64 -1.80
C MET A 157 11.48 -12.74 -0.73
N VAL A 158 12.36 -12.72 0.27
CA VAL A 158 12.35 -13.71 1.37
C VAL A 158 11.20 -13.42 2.34
N LEU A 159 10.96 -12.14 2.64
CA LEU A 159 9.89 -11.72 3.53
C LEU A 159 8.51 -12.01 2.90
N SER A 160 8.34 -11.72 1.61
CA SER A 160 7.09 -12.05 0.89
C SER A 160 6.79 -13.55 0.88
N THR A 161 7.83 -14.37 0.73
CA THR A 161 7.76 -15.83 0.72
C THR A 161 7.37 -16.40 2.09
N VAL A 162 7.96 -15.90 3.18
CA VAL A 162 7.69 -16.38 4.55
C VAL A 162 6.32 -15.92 5.06
N MET A 163 5.86 -14.73 4.65
CA MET A 163 4.58 -14.17 5.08
C MET A 163 3.38 -14.64 4.23
N SER A 164 3.60 -15.26 3.07
CA SER A 164 2.53 -15.72 2.17
C SER A 164 1.56 -16.77 2.79
N PRO A 165 2.00 -17.78 3.55
CA PRO A 165 1.08 -18.73 4.21
C PRO A 165 0.20 -18.05 5.27
N TRP A 166 0.73 -17.02 5.93
CA TRP A 166 0.01 -16.24 6.93
C TRP A 166 -1.22 -15.52 6.34
N ARG A 167 -1.20 -15.18 5.04
CA ARG A 167 -2.33 -14.60 4.29
C ARG A 167 -3.56 -15.50 4.26
N TRP A 168 -3.39 -16.82 4.37
CA TRP A 168 -4.48 -17.80 4.37
C TRP A 168 -5.03 -18.07 5.77
N TRP A 169 -4.21 -17.88 6.81
CA TRP A 169 -4.54 -18.24 8.20
C TRP A 169 -4.85 -17.03 9.08
N LYS A 170 -4.65 -15.80 8.57
CA LYS A 170 -5.06 -14.59 9.26
C LYS A 170 -6.58 -14.57 9.45
N PRO A 171 -7.09 -14.07 10.60
CA PRO A 171 -8.52 -13.82 10.76
C PRO A 171 -9.07 -12.98 9.62
N ARG A 172 -10.32 -13.22 9.19
CA ARG A 172 -10.95 -12.47 8.08
C ARG A 172 -11.05 -10.95 8.36
N ALA A 173 -11.08 -10.55 9.63
CA ALA A 173 -11.05 -9.16 10.07
C ALA A 173 -9.65 -8.51 9.99
N TYR A 174 -8.65 -9.24 9.48
CA TYR A 174 -7.28 -8.74 9.42
C TYR A 174 -7.05 -7.86 8.18
N THR A 175 -7.05 -6.55 8.37
CA THR A 175 -6.61 -5.57 7.37
C THR A 175 -5.19 -5.14 7.66
N THR A 176 -4.25 -5.37 6.75
CA THR A 176 -2.97 -4.65 6.78
C THR A 176 -3.23 -3.23 6.28
N GLY A 177 -2.53 -2.19 6.76
CA GLY A 177 -2.60 -0.83 6.19
C GLY A 177 -2.13 -0.69 4.73
N ARG A 178 -1.89 -1.82 4.06
CA ARG A 178 -1.33 -1.96 2.71
C ARG A 178 -2.46 -2.02 1.70
N GLY A 179 -2.96 -0.88 1.27
CA GLY A 179 -3.96 -0.81 0.21
C GLY A 179 -5.40 -1.02 0.66
N VAL A 180 -5.75 -0.52 1.85
CA VAL A 180 -7.15 -0.44 2.27
C VAL A 180 -7.80 0.70 1.50
N ALA A 181 -8.85 0.39 0.75
CA ALA A 181 -9.70 1.37 0.10
C ALA A 181 -11.08 1.42 0.77
N VAL A 182 -11.56 2.64 1.00
CA VAL A 182 -12.84 2.89 1.65
C VAL A 182 -13.43 4.22 1.16
N TRP A 183 -14.75 4.33 1.16
CA TRP A 183 -15.42 5.61 0.93
C TRP A 183 -15.08 6.60 2.05
N ARG A 184 -14.82 7.86 1.67
CA ARG A 184 -14.56 8.98 2.57
C ARG A 184 -15.56 9.04 3.73
N ASP A 185 -16.84 9.07 3.39
CA ASP A 185 -17.91 9.26 4.37
C ASP A 185 -17.96 8.07 5.34
N THR A 186 -17.74 6.85 4.84
CA THR A 186 -17.65 5.65 5.67
C THR A 186 -16.46 5.73 6.63
N PHE A 187 -15.27 6.13 6.15
CA PHE A 187 -14.08 6.26 6.99
C PHE A 187 -14.29 7.24 8.16
N PHE A 188 -14.87 8.41 7.88
CA PHE A 188 -15.15 9.39 8.94
C PHE A 188 -16.34 8.98 9.83
N ALA A 189 -17.33 8.26 9.29
CA ALA A 189 -18.46 7.76 10.07
C ALA A 189 -18.04 6.72 11.12
N ILE A 190 -17.01 5.92 10.85
CA ILE A 190 -16.47 4.94 11.79
C ILE A 190 -15.41 5.53 12.75
N GLY A 191 -15.07 6.81 12.61
CA GLY A 191 -14.09 7.49 13.47
C GLY A 191 -12.62 7.33 13.04
N GLY A 192 -12.36 6.76 11.86
CA GLY A 192 -11.00 6.59 11.34
C GLY A 192 -10.18 5.50 12.02
N TYR A 193 -8.86 5.66 12.01
CA TYR A 193 -7.94 4.76 12.71
C TYR A 193 -7.86 5.11 14.20
N ASP A 194 -7.74 4.08 15.04
CA ASP A 194 -7.52 4.27 16.48
C ASP A 194 -6.11 4.78 16.78
N GLU A 195 -6.00 6.05 17.17
CA GLU A 195 -4.74 6.70 17.52
C GLU A 195 -4.15 6.24 18.86
N SER A 196 -4.94 5.52 19.69
CA SER A 196 -4.43 4.91 20.92
C SER A 196 -3.65 3.62 20.65
N CYS A 197 -3.83 3.01 19.47
CA CYS A 197 -3.13 1.82 19.04
C CYS A 197 -1.75 2.19 18.46
N ASP A 198 -0.70 2.01 19.26
CA ASP A 198 0.67 2.10 18.77
C ASP A 198 1.17 0.71 18.32
N PRO A 199 1.42 0.49 17.01
CA PRO A 199 1.96 -0.77 16.49
C PRO A 199 3.35 -1.10 17.02
N MET A 200 4.07 -0.12 17.57
CA MET A 200 5.36 -0.33 18.23
C MET A 200 5.23 -0.78 19.69
N LEU A 201 4.02 -0.75 20.26
CA LEU A 201 3.70 -1.15 21.65
C LEU A 201 2.69 -2.31 21.71
N ASP A 202 2.67 -3.17 20.69
CA ASP A 202 1.87 -4.42 20.62
C ASP A 202 0.37 -4.22 20.27
N CYS A 203 -0.05 -3.03 19.82
CA CYS A 203 -1.41 -2.74 19.36
C CYS A 203 -1.47 -2.57 17.83
N ARG A 204 -2.22 -3.44 17.13
CA ARG A 204 -2.33 -3.36 15.65
C ARG A 204 -3.27 -2.23 15.20
N GLU A 205 -2.94 -1.67 14.04
CA GLU A 205 -3.63 -0.56 13.40
C GLU A 205 -4.95 -1.01 12.76
N ASP A 206 -5.95 -1.29 13.58
CA ASP A 206 -7.25 -1.69 13.11
C ASP A 206 -8.14 -0.44 12.93
N LEU A 207 -8.93 -0.41 11.85
CA LEU A 207 -10.03 0.54 11.71
C LEU A 207 -11.05 0.24 12.81
N MET A 208 -11.61 1.27 13.44
CA MET A 208 -12.65 1.08 14.45
C MET A 208 -13.91 0.50 13.79
N PHE A 209 -14.18 -0.78 14.00
CA PHE A 209 -15.42 -1.45 13.58
C PHE A 209 -16.23 -1.88 14.80
#